data_AF-A0A5E4I426-F1
#
_entry.id   AF-A0A5E4I426-F1
#
_cell.length_a   1.000
_cell.length_b   1.000
_cell.length_c   1.000
_cell.angle_alpha   90.00
_cell.angle_beta   90.00
_cell.angle_gamma   90.00
#
_symmetry.space_group_name_H-M   'P 1'
#
loop_
_entity.id
_entity.type
_entity.pdbx_description
1 polymer ?
#
loop_
_entity_poly.entity_id
_entity_poly.type
_entity_poly.pdbx_seq_one_letter_code
_entity_poly.pdbx_strand_id
1 'polypeptide(L)'
;MGFIERLERNIAKLQKKMDKEEMKIAQLEAKCDSKKITKAEFNLKKRRHDEQIHAWSARIRVLQGGIVRENKHIEEKAEEKEKKKEEKEKKKEKKEKKKKEEEPEEELEEETEEESEKKENLDTN
;
A
#
# COMPACT_ATOMS: atom_id res chain seq x y z
N MET A 1 -2.41 8.05 -15.39
CA MET A 1 -2.68 6.62 -15.10
C MET A 1 -1.60 6.11 -14.17
N GLY A 2 -1.98 5.67 -12.97
CA GLY A 2 -1.08 5.19 -11.91
C GLY A 2 -0.29 3.95 -12.29
N PHE A 3 0.68 3.55 -11.46
CA PHE A 3 1.52 2.37 -11.74
C PHE A 3 0.71 1.07 -11.77
N ILE A 4 -0.15 0.85 -10.76
CA ILE A 4 -1.03 -0.32 -10.65
C ILE A 4 -1.95 -0.42 -11.87
N GLU A 5 -2.63 0.68 -12.21
CA GLU A 5 -3.51 0.76 -13.38
C GLU A 5 -2.81 0.38 -14.71
N ARG A 6 -1.53 0.74 -14.87
CA ARG A 6 -0.72 0.32 -16.03
C ARG A 6 -0.44 -1.19 -16.03
N LEU A 7 -0.18 -1.77 -14.86
CA LEU A 7 0.01 -3.22 -14.72
C LEU A 7 -1.28 -3.98 -15.03
N GLU A 8 -2.41 -3.53 -14.50
CA GLU A 8 -3.74 -4.12 -14.74
C GLU A 8 -4.09 -4.08 -16.23
N ARG A 9 -3.89 -2.95 -16.90
CA ARG A 9 -4.11 -2.84 -18.35
C ARG A 9 -3.23 -3.81 -19.14
N ASN A 10 -1.98 -4.02 -18.72
CA ASN A 10 -1.09 -4.98 -19.37
C ASN A 10 -1.56 -6.42 -19.15
N ILE A 11 -2.00 -6.77 -17.93
CA ILE A 11 -2.59 -8.07 -17.61
C ILE A 11 -3.82 -8.32 -18.51
N ALA A 12 -4.75 -7.35 -18.61
CA ALA A 12 -5.94 -7.45 -19.46
C ALA A 12 -5.59 -7.68 -20.94
N LYS A 13 -4.56 -7.02 -21.46
CA LYS A 13 -4.08 -7.24 -22.83
C LYS A 13 -3.52 -8.65 -23.03
N LEU A 14 -2.84 -9.20 -22.04
CA LEU A 14 -2.28 -10.56 -22.11
C LEU A 14 -3.40 -11.62 -21.99
N GLN A 15 -4.38 -11.41 -21.11
CA GLN A 15 -5.56 -12.28 -20.99
C GLN A 15 -6.31 -12.34 -22.33
N LYS A 16 -6.61 -11.20 -22.95
CA LYS A 16 -7.25 -11.15 -24.27
C LYS A 16 -6.44 -11.85 -25.38
N LYS A 17 -5.11 -11.97 -25.24
CA LYS A 17 -4.28 -12.76 -26.16
C LYS A 17 -4.38 -14.25 -25.86
N MET A 18 -4.38 -14.66 -24.59
CA MET A 18 -4.60 -16.04 -24.17
C MET A 18 -5.96 -16.55 -24.67
N ASP A 19 -7.05 -15.80 -24.45
CA ASP A 19 -8.39 -16.18 -24.90
C ASP A 19 -8.42 -16.46 -26.41
N LYS A 20 -7.71 -15.66 -27.20
CA LYS A 20 -7.61 -15.86 -28.66
C LYS A 20 -6.88 -17.14 -29.04
N GLU A 21 -5.83 -17.52 -28.32
CA GLU A 21 -5.11 -18.77 -28.57
C GLU A 21 -5.94 -19.97 -28.10
N GLU A 22 -6.66 -19.85 -26.97
CA GLU A 22 -7.60 -20.88 -26.50
C GLU A 22 -8.72 -21.12 -27.53
N MET A 23 -9.28 -20.06 -28.11
CA MET A 23 -10.25 -20.18 -29.21
C MET A 23 -9.66 -20.90 -30.43
N LYS A 24 -8.40 -20.66 -30.77
CA LYS A 24 -7.74 -21.39 -31.88
C LYS A 24 -7.55 -22.86 -31.56
N ILE A 25 -7.20 -23.21 -30.32
CA ILE A 25 -7.13 -24.61 -29.87
C ILE A 25 -8.50 -25.27 -30.02
N ALA A 26 -9.58 -24.63 -29.54
CA ALA A 26 -10.94 -25.15 -29.69
C ALA A 26 -11.34 -25.35 -31.16
N GLN A 27 -10.96 -24.42 -32.06
CA GLN A 27 -11.18 -24.58 -33.49
C GLN A 27 -10.36 -25.74 -34.10
N LEU A 28 -9.14 -25.98 -33.62
CA LEU A 28 -8.32 -27.10 -34.04
C LEU A 28 -8.91 -28.42 -33.54
N GLU A 29 -9.45 -28.45 -32.32
CA GLU A 29 -10.12 -29.61 -31.74
C GLU A 29 -11.34 -30.00 -32.57
N ALA A 30 -12.21 -29.04 -32.88
CA ALA A 30 -13.36 -29.26 -33.77
C ALA A 30 -12.96 -29.77 -35.18
N LYS A 31 -11.81 -29.32 -35.71
CA LYS A 31 -11.28 -29.85 -36.98
C LYS A 31 -10.76 -31.28 -36.84
N CYS A 32 -10.19 -31.64 -35.71
CA CYS A 32 -9.74 -33.00 -35.41
C CYS A 32 -10.96 -33.94 -35.26
N ASP A 33 -11.99 -33.51 -34.55
CA ASP A 33 -13.22 -34.28 -34.31
C ASP A 33 -13.99 -34.53 -35.61
N SER A 34 -14.06 -33.52 -36.48
CA SER A 34 -14.62 -33.64 -37.83
C SER A 34 -13.71 -34.36 -38.83
N LYS A 35 -12.58 -34.92 -38.37
CA LYS A 35 -11.57 -35.64 -39.18
C LYS A 35 -10.96 -34.81 -40.33
N LYS A 36 -11.06 -33.48 -40.28
CA LYS A 36 -10.44 -32.57 -41.25
C LYS A 36 -8.93 -32.46 -41.07
N ILE A 37 -8.44 -32.71 -39.86
CA ILE A 37 -7.01 -32.85 -39.55
C ILE A 37 -6.79 -34.13 -38.76
N THR A 38 -5.56 -34.65 -38.81
CA THR A 38 -5.18 -35.81 -38.00
C THR A 38 -4.92 -35.40 -36.55
N LYS A 39 -5.02 -36.37 -35.63
CA LYS A 39 -4.66 -36.16 -34.21
C LYS A 39 -3.20 -35.72 -34.03
N ALA A 40 -2.30 -36.22 -34.88
CA ALA A 40 -0.89 -35.82 -34.87
C ALA A 40 -0.72 -34.34 -35.23
N GLU A 41 -1.37 -33.88 -36.29
CA GLU A 41 -1.37 -32.46 -36.68
C GLU A 41 -2.00 -31.55 -35.62
N PHE A 42 -3.11 -32.01 -35.01
CA PHE A 42 -3.75 -31.30 -33.90
C PHE A 42 -2.76 -31.10 -32.74
N ASN A 43 -2.12 -32.18 -32.27
CA ASN A 43 -1.18 -32.11 -31.15
C ASN A 43 0.01 -31.19 -31.43
N LEU A 44 0.56 -31.23 -32.65
CA LEU A 44 1.69 -30.38 -33.04
C LEU A 44 1.31 -28.89 -33.06
N LYS A 45 0.12 -28.56 -33.58
CA LYS A 45 -0.38 -27.17 -33.59
C LYS A 45 -0.78 -26.70 -32.19
N LYS A 46 -1.50 -27.54 -31.43
CA LYS A 46 -1.92 -27.27 -30.05
C LYS A 46 -0.73 -26.92 -29.17
N ARG A 47 0.36 -27.68 -29.24
CA ARG A 47 1.58 -27.42 -28.46
C ARG A 47 2.11 -25.99 -28.63
N ARG A 48 2.14 -25.47 -29.86
CA ARG A 48 2.61 -24.09 -30.12
C ARG A 48 1.71 -23.05 -29.44
N HIS A 49 0.40 -23.26 -29.46
CA HIS A 49 -0.56 -22.37 -28.80
C HIS A 49 -0.45 -22.47 -27.27
N ASP A 50 -0.32 -23.69 -26.73
CA ASP A 50 -0.10 -23.93 -25.30
C ASP A 50 1.19 -23.26 -24.79
N GLU A 51 2.29 -23.33 -25.56
CA GLU A 51 3.56 -22.66 -25.22
C GLU A 51 3.39 -21.13 -25.13
N GLN A 52 2.61 -20.53 -26.04
CA GLN A 52 2.30 -19.09 -26.01
C GLN A 52 1.43 -18.72 -24.80
N ILE A 53 0.40 -19.52 -24.52
CA ILE A 53 -0.48 -19.36 -23.37
C ILE A 53 0.33 -19.44 -22.07
N HIS A 54 1.22 -20.43 -21.94
CA HIS A 54 2.09 -20.57 -20.78
C HIS A 54 3.05 -19.38 -20.61
N ALA A 55 3.65 -18.89 -21.70
CA ALA A 55 4.53 -17.73 -21.64
C ALA A 55 3.79 -16.47 -21.13
N TRP A 56 2.58 -16.21 -21.63
CA TRP A 56 1.79 -15.07 -21.17
C TRP A 56 1.25 -15.25 -19.76
N SER A 57 0.82 -16.46 -19.39
CA SER A 57 0.39 -16.79 -18.02
C SER A 57 1.51 -16.56 -17.00
N ALA A 58 2.74 -17.01 -17.31
CA ALA A 58 3.91 -16.73 -16.48
C ALA A 58 4.16 -15.22 -16.34
N ARG A 59 4.02 -14.46 -17.44
CA ARG A 59 4.18 -13.01 -17.41
C ARG A 59 3.10 -12.31 -16.58
N ILE A 60 1.84 -12.74 -16.68
CA ILE A 60 0.74 -12.24 -15.85
C ILE A 60 1.05 -12.43 -14.37
N ARG A 61 1.53 -13.62 -13.98
CA ARG A 61 1.90 -13.91 -12.58
C ARG A 61 2.96 -12.95 -12.05
N VAL A 62 3.97 -12.62 -12.85
CA VAL A 62 4.99 -11.63 -12.49
C VAL A 62 4.38 -10.24 -12.31
N LEU A 63 3.48 -9.81 -13.20
CA LEU A 63 2.81 -8.51 -13.12
C LEU A 63 1.91 -8.42 -11.88
N GLN A 64 1.17 -9.49 -11.57
CA GLN A 64 0.35 -9.60 -10.35
C GLN A 64 1.23 -9.47 -9.09
N GLY A 65 2.39 -10.13 -9.05
CA GLY A 65 3.35 -9.94 -7.97
C GLY A 65 3.93 -8.52 -7.88
N GLY A 66 3.97 -7.79 -8.99
CA GLY A 66 4.27 -6.36 -9.01
C GLY A 66 3.19 -5.52 -8.32
N ILE A 67 1.91 -5.79 -8.61
CA ILE A 67 0.78 -5.11 -7.97
C ILE A 67 0.77 -5.34 -6.47
N VAL A 68 0.94 -6.59 -6.02
CA VAL A 68 0.95 -6.93 -4.58
C VAL A 68 2.05 -6.19 -3.84
N ARG A 69 3.26 -6.09 -4.42
CA ARG A 69 4.37 -5.35 -3.81
C ARG A 69 4.11 -3.85 -3.75
N GLU A 70 3.52 -3.28 -4.79
CA GLU A 70 3.18 -1.85 -4.79
C GLU A 70 2.12 -1.54 -3.73
N ASN A 71 1.08 -2.36 -3.62
CA ASN A 71 0.04 -2.17 -2.60
C ASN A 71 0.63 -2.19 -1.19
N LYS A 72 1.48 -3.16 -0.88
CA LYS A 72 2.18 -3.21 0.43
C LYS A 72 2.99 -1.95 0.70
N HIS A 73 3.71 -1.44 -0.29
CA HIS A 73 4.50 -0.24 -0.14
C HIS A 73 3.64 1.03 0.05
N ILE A 74 2.45 1.08 -0.57
CA ILE A 74 1.48 2.15 -0.34
C ILE A 74 0.94 2.08 1.10
N GLU A 75 0.60 0.89 1.58
CA GLU A 75 0.13 0.63 2.95
C GLU A 75 1.21 1.01 3.99
N GLU A 76 2.45 0.54 3.84
CA GLU A 76 3.57 0.87 4.73
C GLU A 76 3.81 2.38 4.82
N LYS A 77 3.75 3.08 3.69
CA LYS A 77 3.85 4.54 3.65
C LYS A 77 2.70 5.26 4.32
N ALA A 78 1.50 4.69 4.30
CA ALA A 78 0.35 5.24 5.00
C ALA A 78 0.53 5.09 6.51
N GLU A 79 0.90 3.90 6.98
CA GLU A 79 1.16 3.64 8.41
C GLU A 79 2.29 4.50 8.96
N GLU A 80 3.39 4.68 8.23
CA GLU A 80 4.51 5.50 8.68
C GLU A 80 4.10 6.97 8.83
N LYS A 81 3.22 7.46 7.94
CA LYS A 81 2.67 8.82 8.05
C LYS A 81 1.74 8.95 9.26
N GLU A 82 0.95 7.94 9.58
CA GLU A 82 0.08 7.95 10.77
C GLU A 82 0.90 7.91 12.06
N LYS A 83 1.87 7.01 12.16
CA LYS A 83 2.80 6.94 13.30
C LYS A 83 3.53 8.27 13.52
N LYS A 84 4.01 8.91 12.43
CA LYS A 84 4.63 10.24 12.50
C LYS A 84 3.67 11.35 12.94
N LYS A 85 2.37 11.25 12.64
CA LYS A 85 1.36 12.22 13.11
C LYS A 85 1.07 12.01 14.59
N GLU A 86 0.84 10.76 15.01
CA GLU A 86 0.62 10.43 16.42
C GLU A 86 1.80 10.83 17.32
N GLU A 87 3.04 10.57 16.89
CA GLU A 87 4.22 10.97 17.66
C GLU A 87 4.32 12.50 17.79
N LYS A 88 3.97 13.24 16.73
CA LYS A 88 3.93 14.71 16.77
C LYS A 88 2.84 15.21 17.71
N GLU A 89 1.66 14.58 17.73
CA GLU A 89 0.56 14.95 18.63
C GLU A 89 0.91 14.63 20.08
N LYS A 90 1.40 13.42 20.38
CA LYS A 90 1.89 13.04 21.72
C LYS A 90 2.99 13.97 22.23
N LYS A 91 3.89 14.41 21.34
CA LYS A 91 4.96 15.37 21.69
C LYS A 91 4.41 16.79 21.96
N LYS A 92 3.37 17.21 21.25
CA LYS A 92 2.68 18.49 21.51
C LYS A 92 1.93 18.45 22.84
N GLU A 93 1.16 17.39 23.10
CA GLU A 93 0.42 17.22 24.36
C GLU A 93 1.36 17.18 25.57
N LYS A 94 2.50 16.46 25.49
CA LYS A 94 3.50 16.48 26.57
C LYS A 94 4.07 17.88 26.81
N LYS A 95 4.29 18.66 25.74
CA LYS A 95 4.83 20.03 25.86
C LYS A 95 3.81 20.99 26.45
N GLU A 96 2.52 20.83 26.15
CA GLU A 96 1.44 21.61 26.75
C GLU A 96 1.22 21.24 28.23
N LYS A 97 1.27 19.95 28.58
CA LYS A 97 1.18 19.52 30.00
C LYS A 97 2.33 20.07 30.83
N LYS A 98 3.56 20.02 30.31
CA LYS A 98 4.74 20.54 31.01
C LYS A 98 4.67 22.04 31.26
N LYS A 99 4.15 22.81 30.29
CA LYS A 99 3.90 24.25 30.45
C LYS A 99 2.82 24.57 31.49
N LYS A 100 1.75 23.77 31.52
CA LYS A 100 0.68 23.90 32.52
C LYS A 100 1.05 23.43 33.92
N GLU A 101 2.12 22.65 34.09
CA GLU A 101 2.68 22.30 35.40
C GLU A 101 3.71 23.33 35.87
N GLU A 102 4.42 24.00 34.96
CA GLU A 102 5.36 25.09 35.28
C GLU A 102 4.63 26.42 35.62
N GLU A 103 3.50 26.75 34.97
CA GLU A 103 2.68 27.94 35.30
C GLU A 103 2.17 28.01 36.76
N PRO A 104 1.62 26.93 37.37
CA PRO A 104 1.15 26.99 38.76
C PRO A 104 2.29 26.99 39.80
N GLU A 105 3.51 26.54 39.45
CA GLU A 105 4.67 26.67 40.33
C GLU A 105 5.20 28.11 40.34
N GLU A 106 5.24 28.81 39.20
CA GLU A 106 5.62 30.23 39.14
C GLU A 106 4.58 31.14 39.83
N GLU A 107 3.28 30.88 39.70
CA GLU A 107 2.23 31.64 40.41
C GLU A 107 2.28 31.44 41.94
N LEU A 108 2.66 30.25 42.42
CA LEU A 108 2.83 29.97 43.86
C LEU A 108 4.12 30.60 44.43
N GLU A 109 5.21 30.62 43.65
CA GLU A 109 6.45 31.29 44.06
C GLU A 109 6.25 32.81 44.16
N GLU A 110 5.59 33.45 43.18
CA GLU A 110 5.26 34.89 43.22
C GLU A 110 4.34 35.25 44.40
N GLU A 111 3.31 34.43 44.69
CA GLU A 111 2.43 34.67 45.86
C GLU A 111 3.17 34.54 47.20
N THR A 112 4.15 33.63 47.31
CA THR A 112 4.95 33.48 48.54
C THR A 112 5.99 34.57 48.74
N GLU A 113 6.60 35.08 47.66
CA GLU A 113 7.50 36.22 47.72
C GLU A 113 6.74 37.50 48.13
N GLU A 114 5.56 37.76 47.54
CA GLU A 114 4.72 38.90 47.92
C GLU A 114 4.21 38.84 49.37
N GLU A 115 3.92 37.64 49.92
CA GLU A 115 3.54 37.49 51.32
C GLU A 115 4.72 37.74 52.28
N SER A 116 5.94 37.39 51.87
CA SER A 116 7.15 37.58 52.67
C SER A 116 7.54 39.06 52.78
N GLU A 117 7.42 39.82 51.69
CA GLU A 117 7.67 41.27 51.67
C GLU A 117 6.60 42.06 52.47
N LYS A 118 5.34 41.59 52.51
CA LYS A 118 4.29 42.21 53.34
C LYS A 118 4.51 41.97 54.83
N LYS A 119 5.09 40.83 55.23
CA LYS A 119 5.37 40.51 56.65
C LYS A 119 6.59 41.29 57.17
N GLU A 120 7.64 41.48 56.37
CA GLU A 120 8.80 42.29 56.79
C GLU A 120 8.46 43.76 57.03
N ASN A 121 7.47 44.33 56.31
CA ASN A 121 7.07 45.72 56.48
C ASN A 121 6.12 45.99 57.66
N LEU A 122 5.58 44.94 58.30
CA LEU A 122 4.67 45.05 59.45
C LEU A 122 5.41 45.05 60.80
N ASP A 123 6.64 44.54 60.86
CA ASP A 123 7.45 44.46 62.09
C ASP A 123 8.31 45.72 62.35
N THR A 124 8.23 46.75 61.49
CA THR A 124 9.05 47.98 61.57
C THR A 124 8.31 49.27 61.96
N ASN A 125 7.08 49.21 62.48
CA ASN A 125 6.34 50.41 62.97
C ASN A 125 6.03 50.39 64.47
#